data_AF-A0A2A2J827-F1
#
_entry.id   AF-A0A2A2J827-F1
#
_cell.length_a   1.000
_cell.length_b   1.000
_cell.length_c   1.000
_cell.angle_alpha   90.00
_cell.angle_beta   90.00
_cell.angle_gamma   90.00
#
_symmetry.space_group_name_H-M   'P 1'
#
loop_
_entity.id
_entity.type
_entity.pdbx_description
1 polymer ?
#
loop_
_entity_poly.entity_id
_entity_poly.type
_entity_poly.pdbx_seq_one_letter_code
_entity_poly.pdbx_strand_id
1 'polypeptide(L)'
;MGSLTRSEEMRFCQLIVEKEAAFNCVAEIGKDPYVQFKDLNPDVNPFQRTFVRDIRRFDEMERKLRFLESQVAKDNIIIGGRVDDGDYKVMGQAELNQLEGTLTDLEKDVKNMNESDAQLKRNFLDLKEWDAVLDKTDEFFQGGIDDQATEELNMQDEEGLVRTDKIPVGYLVGVIRTERLSAFERVLWRACHHTAYLRSSHIDEELIEENGDRVNKSVFIVFHRGDRMRGIIEKVCDGFKARLFRNCPTTFKERQSARSDVRARIHDVQTVINQTKEHRFRVLQAAANNLNQWLKQARRLFNIIFQLLKT
;
A
#
# COMPACT_ATOMS: atom_id res chain seq x y z
N MET A 1 39.56 -33.63 -25.06
CA MET A 1 38.63 -34.77 -25.22
C MET A 1 38.96 -35.78 -24.13
N GLY A 2 38.36 -35.61 -22.94
CA GLY A 2 38.68 -36.36 -21.72
C GLY A 2 38.05 -37.76 -21.69
N SER A 3 38.70 -38.69 -20.98
CA SER A 3 38.24 -40.07 -20.83
C SER A 3 37.09 -40.16 -19.82
N LEU A 4 35.98 -40.80 -20.18
CA LEU A 4 34.81 -41.00 -19.32
C LEU A 4 35.06 -41.89 -18.09
N THR A 5 36.21 -42.57 -18.01
CA THR A 5 36.48 -43.63 -17.02
C THR A 5 37.44 -43.23 -15.91
N ARG A 6 38.09 -42.07 -15.98
CA ARG A 6 39.04 -41.58 -14.96
C ARG A 6 38.93 -40.06 -14.79
N SER A 7 39.29 -39.57 -13.61
CA SER A 7 39.40 -38.14 -13.32
C SER A 7 40.44 -37.46 -14.20
N GLU A 8 40.22 -36.19 -14.54
CA GLU A 8 41.19 -35.38 -15.29
C GLU A 8 42.37 -34.97 -14.40
N GLU A 9 43.54 -34.76 -15.02
CA GLU A 9 44.73 -34.31 -14.31
C GLU A 9 44.59 -32.84 -13.89
N MET A 10 44.69 -32.59 -12.59
CA MET A 10 44.64 -31.25 -12.01
C MET A 10 46.06 -30.72 -11.75
N ARG A 11 46.28 -29.42 -11.94
CA ARG A 11 47.51 -28.73 -11.53
C ARG A 11 47.21 -27.62 -10.53
N PHE A 12 48.08 -27.49 -9.53
CA PHE A 12 48.06 -26.38 -8.61
C PHE A 12 48.93 -25.25 -9.16
N CYS A 13 48.33 -24.07 -9.33
CA CYS A 13 48.97 -22.88 -9.86
C CYS A 13 48.90 -21.73 -8.85
N GLN A 14 49.95 -20.92 -8.78
CA GLN A 14 49.95 -19.68 -8.01
C GLN A 14 49.67 -18.49 -8.94
N LEU A 15 48.65 -17.70 -8.62
CA LEU A 15 48.30 -16.49 -9.34
C LEU A 15 48.79 -15.28 -8.56
N ILE A 16 49.64 -14.45 -9.17
CA ILE A 16 50.11 -13.19 -8.59
C ILE A 16 49.48 -12.06 -9.42
N VAL A 17 48.64 -11.25 -8.78
CA VAL A 17 47.92 -10.15 -9.43
C VAL A 17 48.12 -8.86 -8.64
N GLU A 18 48.27 -7.76 -9.37
CA GLU A 18 48.20 -6.43 -8.78
C GLU A 18 46.79 -6.14 -8.24
N LYS A 19 46.70 -5.45 -7.11
CA LYS A 19 45.43 -5.19 -6.42
C LYS A 19 44.39 -4.50 -7.31
N GLU A 20 44.82 -3.58 -8.17
CA GLU A 20 43.92 -2.84 -9.06
C GLU A 20 43.41 -3.69 -10.23
N ALA A 21 44.23 -4.63 -10.71
CA ALA A 21 43.87 -5.53 -11.81
C ALA A 21 43.13 -6.80 -11.33
N ALA A 22 43.19 -7.12 -10.02
CA ALA A 22 42.63 -8.33 -9.43
C ALA A 22 41.17 -8.58 -9.84
N PHE A 23 40.34 -7.54 -9.82
CA PHE A 23 38.93 -7.63 -10.21
C PHE A 23 38.75 -8.05 -11.66
N ASN A 24 39.45 -7.41 -12.60
CA ASN A 24 39.34 -7.72 -14.03
C ASN A 24 39.92 -9.11 -14.33
N CYS A 25 41.05 -9.46 -13.72
CA CYS A 25 41.68 -10.77 -13.92
C CYS A 25 40.77 -11.91 -13.45
N VAL A 26 40.19 -11.81 -12.25
CA VAL A 26 39.27 -12.84 -11.75
C VAL A 26 37.96 -12.84 -12.55
N ALA A 27 37.51 -11.69 -13.05
CA ALA A 27 36.33 -11.63 -13.89
C ALA A 27 36.52 -12.31 -15.26
N GLU A 28 37.71 -12.19 -15.87
CA GLU A 28 38.05 -12.92 -17.10
C GLU A 28 38.22 -14.42 -16.82
N ILE A 29 38.93 -14.80 -15.75
CA ILE A 29 39.07 -16.22 -15.34
C ILE A 29 37.70 -16.84 -15.04
N GLY A 30 36.78 -16.09 -14.43
CA GLY A 30 35.45 -16.56 -14.08
C GLY A 30 34.52 -16.81 -15.27
N LYS A 31 34.91 -16.45 -16.49
CA LYS A 31 34.19 -16.84 -17.72
C LYS A 31 34.43 -18.31 -18.06
N ASP A 32 35.60 -18.81 -17.71
CA ASP A 32 36.01 -20.17 -17.99
C ASP A 32 35.80 -21.08 -16.76
N PRO A 33 35.09 -22.21 -16.89
CA PRO A 33 34.77 -23.10 -15.77
C PRO A 33 35.97 -23.99 -15.33
N TYR A 34 37.20 -23.66 -15.70
CA TYR A 34 38.37 -24.53 -15.52
C TYR A 34 39.19 -24.22 -14.25
N VAL A 35 38.83 -23.19 -13.49
CA VAL A 35 39.61 -22.74 -12.33
C VAL A 35 38.81 -22.86 -11.05
N GLN A 36 39.41 -23.51 -10.04
CA GLN A 36 38.88 -23.59 -8.69
C GLN A 36 39.80 -22.83 -7.73
N PHE A 37 39.26 -21.77 -7.09
CA PHE A 37 39.98 -21.03 -6.06
C PHE A 37 39.99 -21.78 -4.72
N LYS A 38 41.16 -21.84 -4.09
CA LYS A 38 41.34 -22.36 -2.73
C LYS A 38 41.34 -21.19 -1.75
N ASP A 39 40.64 -21.32 -0.62
CA ASP A 39 40.68 -20.28 0.42
C ASP A 39 42.05 -20.30 1.12
N LEU A 40 42.82 -19.20 1.02
CA LEU A 40 44.10 -19.02 1.71
C LEU A 40 43.93 -18.46 3.13
N ASN A 41 42.77 -17.89 3.46
CA ASN A 41 42.50 -17.18 4.71
C ASN A 41 41.31 -17.79 5.49
N PRO A 42 41.34 -19.09 5.85
CA PRO A 42 40.23 -19.75 6.55
C PRO A 42 40.01 -19.22 7.96
N ASP A 43 41.08 -18.78 8.64
CA ASP A 43 41.03 -18.32 10.04
C ASP A 43 40.66 -16.83 10.19
N VAL A 44 40.55 -16.11 9.06
CA VAL A 44 40.21 -14.68 9.06
C VAL A 44 38.71 -14.50 8.98
N ASN A 45 38.16 -13.76 9.95
CA ASN A 45 36.74 -13.41 9.98
C ASN A 45 36.32 -12.73 8.66
N PRO A 46 35.21 -13.15 8.03
CA PRO A 46 34.68 -12.53 6.81
C PRO A 46 34.63 -11.00 6.83
N PHE A 47 34.36 -10.37 7.98
CA PHE A 47 34.27 -8.90 8.09
C PHE A 47 35.60 -8.15 8.02
N GLN A 48 36.73 -8.84 8.21
CA GLN A 48 38.07 -8.25 8.17
C GLN A 48 38.74 -8.41 6.78
N ARG A 49 38.08 -9.10 5.85
CA ARG A 49 38.60 -9.33 4.50
C ARG A 49 38.57 -8.05 3.65
N THR A 50 39.46 -7.97 2.65
CA THR A 50 39.75 -6.72 1.91
C THR A 50 38.57 -6.16 1.11
N PHE A 51 37.63 -7.00 0.64
CA PHE A 51 36.54 -6.61 -0.27
C PHE A 51 35.14 -6.57 0.37
N VAL A 52 35.04 -6.51 1.70
CA VAL A 52 33.75 -6.55 2.42
C VAL A 52 32.81 -5.41 2.06
N ARG A 53 33.36 -4.21 1.80
CA ARG A 53 32.56 -3.04 1.39
C ARG A 53 31.87 -3.27 0.06
N ASP A 54 32.59 -3.86 -0.89
CA ASP A 54 32.05 -4.15 -2.22
C ASP A 54 30.95 -5.21 -2.12
N ILE A 55 31.12 -6.27 -1.32
CA ILE A 55 30.06 -7.27 -1.09
C ILE A 55 28.77 -6.60 -0.61
N ARG A 56 28.86 -5.74 0.42
CA ARG A 56 27.67 -5.07 0.97
C ARG A 56 26.97 -4.21 -0.08
N ARG A 57 27.74 -3.58 -0.95
CA ARG A 57 27.23 -2.80 -2.07
C ARG A 57 26.45 -3.67 -3.07
N PHE A 58 26.98 -4.84 -3.45
CA PHE A 58 26.29 -5.77 -4.34
C PHE A 58 25.07 -6.42 -3.70
N ASP A 59 25.15 -6.77 -2.42
CA ASP A 59 24.02 -7.30 -1.66
C ASP A 59 22.87 -6.27 -1.57
N GLU A 60 23.20 -4.99 -1.37
CA GLU A 60 22.23 -3.90 -1.38
C GLU A 60 21.61 -3.68 -2.76
N MET A 61 22.39 -3.78 -3.85
CA MET A 61 21.86 -3.74 -5.21
C MET A 61 20.96 -4.94 -5.52
N GLU A 62 21.32 -6.14 -5.06
CA GLU A 62 20.48 -7.33 -5.21
C GLU A 62 19.18 -7.20 -4.41
N ARG A 63 19.23 -6.64 -3.19
CA ARG A 63 18.04 -6.32 -2.39
C ARG A 63 17.08 -5.40 -3.15
N LYS A 64 17.60 -4.35 -3.80
CA LYS A 64 16.82 -3.42 -4.63
C LYS A 64 16.21 -4.13 -5.85
N LEU A 65 16.96 -4.98 -6.52
CA LEU A 65 16.47 -5.75 -7.67
C LEU A 65 15.36 -6.74 -7.28
N ARG A 66 15.50 -7.44 -6.15
CA ARG A 66 14.44 -8.32 -5.60
C ARG A 66 13.18 -7.53 -5.23
N PHE A 67 13.35 -6.32 -4.69
CA PHE A 67 12.22 -5.42 -4.45
C PHE A 67 11.51 -5.08 -5.76
N LEU A 68 12.23 -4.66 -6.80
CA LEU A 68 11.64 -4.35 -8.11
C LEU A 68 10.94 -5.57 -8.74
N GLU A 69 11.57 -6.75 -8.68
CA GLU A 69 10.96 -8.02 -9.14
C GLU A 69 9.63 -8.29 -8.43
N SER A 70 9.57 -8.09 -7.10
CA SER A 70 8.33 -8.27 -6.34
C SER A 70 7.22 -7.29 -6.74
N GLN A 71 7.58 -6.06 -7.16
CA GLN A 71 6.61 -5.05 -7.61
C GLN A 71 6.10 -5.34 -9.02
N VAL A 72 6.99 -5.77 -9.92
CA VAL A 72 6.65 -6.22 -11.28
C VAL A 72 5.72 -7.43 -11.24
N ALA A 73 6.00 -8.39 -10.34
CA ALA A 73 5.15 -9.56 -10.12
C ALA A 73 3.76 -9.18 -9.58
N LYS A 74 3.66 -8.20 -8.66
CA LYS A 74 2.37 -7.70 -8.14
C LYS A 74 1.50 -7.08 -9.23
N ASP A 75 2.10 -6.42 -10.22
CA ASP A 75 1.38 -5.79 -11.33
C ASP A 75 1.18 -6.72 -12.54
N ASN A 76 1.53 -8.00 -12.42
CA ASN A 76 1.46 -9.01 -13.50
C ASN A 76 2.16 -8.56 -14.80
N ILE A 77 3.23 -7.77 -14.70
CA ILE A 77 4.00 -7.33 -15.85
C ILE A 77 4.91 -8.48 -16.29
N ILE A 78 4.83 -8.84 -17.57
CA ILE A 78 5.71 -9.87 -18.15
C ILE A 78 7.13 -9.29 -18.22
N ILE A 79 8.06 -9.93 -17.52
CA ILE A 79 9.48 -9.57 -17.59
C ILE A 79 9.97 -9.87 -19.00
N GLY A 80 10.17 -8.82 -19.79
CA GLY A 80 10.71 -8.90 -21.14
C GLY A 80 12.20 -9.22 -21.12
N GLY A 81 12.62 -10.14 -21.98
CA GLY A 81 14.03 -10.41 -22.24
C GLY A 81 14.37 -11.89 -22.14
N ARG A 82 14.76 -12.49 -23.27
CA ARG A 82 15.51 -13.74 -23.26
C ARG A 82 16.79 -13.50 -22.48
N VAL A 83 17.08 -14.40 -21.55
CA VAL A 83 18.39 -14.55 -20.91
C VAL A 83 19.35 -14.97 -22.03
N ASP A 84 19.85 -14.01 -22.80
CA ASP A 84 20.84 -14.29 -23.84
C ASP A 84 22.11 -14.78 -23.13
N ASP A 85 22.53 -16.01 -23.42
CA ASP A 85 23.74 -16.62 -22.85
C ASP A 85 25.03 -16.06 -23.49
N GLY A 86 24.89 -15.02 -24.32
CA GLY A 86 25.97 -14.34 -25.00
C GLY A 86 27.04 -13.74 -24.10
N ASP A 87 28.13 -13.34 -24.77
CA ASP A 87 29.39 -12.90 -24.19
C ASP A 87 29.21 -11.86 -23.07
N TYR A 88 29.82 -12.17 -21.93
CA TYR A 88 29.79 -11.32 -20.75
C TYR A 88 30.89 -10.27 -20.82
N LYS A 89 30.50 -9.00 -20.88
CA LYS A 89 31.42 -7.89 -20.60
C LYS A 89 31.29 -7.49 -19.14
N VAL A 90 32.42 -7.51 -18.43
CA VAL A 90 32.52 -7.01 -17.05
C VAL A 90 32.21 -5.51 -17.08
N MET A 91 31.23 -5.10 -16.28
CA MET A 91 30.83 -3.70 -16.18
C MET A 91 31.98 -2.88 -15.57
N GLY A 92 32.27 -1.73 -16.19
CA GLY A 92 33.27 -0.80 -15.64
C GLY A 92 32.79 -0.18 -14.33
N GLN A 93 33.72 0.30 -13.48
CA GLN A 93 33.36 0.97 -12.22
C GLN A 93 32.39 2.15 -12.40
N ALA A 94 32.52 2.91 -13.50
CA ALA A 94 31.64 4.04 -13.81
C ALA A 94 30.21 3.60 -14.15
N GLU A 95 30.07 2.59 -15.00
CA GLU A 95 28.76 2.01 -15.36
C GLU A 95 28.08 1.41 -14.11
N LEU A 96 28.87 0.85 -13.20
CA LEU A 96 28.39 0.29 -11.94
C LEU A 96 27.86 1.36 -10.99
N ASN A 97 28.59 2.47 -10.85
CA ASN A 97 28.11 3.63 -10.10
C ASN A 97 26.81 4.18 -10.68
N GLN A 98 26.70 4.21 -12.02
CA GLN A 98 25.49 4.65 -12.70
C GLN A 98 24.32 3.70 -12.41
N LEU A 99 24.54 2.37 -12.49
CA LEU A 99 23.53 1.37 -12.18
C LEU A 99 23.05 1.47 -10.72
N GLU A 100 23.95 1.69 -9.77
CA GLU A 100 23.57 1.87 -8.38
C GLU A 100 22.70 3.13 -8.19
N GLY A 101 23.06 4.22 -8.88
CA GLY A 101 22.26 5.46 -8.90
C GLY A 101 20.85 5.20 -9.44
N THR A 102 20.75 4.57 -10.62
CA THR A 102 19.45 4.29 -11.23
C THR A 102 18.59 3.36 -10.38
N LEU A 103 19.18 2.32 -9.75
CA LEU A 103 18.44 1.43 -8.85
C LEU A 103 17.95 2.14 -7.58
N THR A 104 18.75 3.09 -7.07
CA THR A 104 18.37 3.88 -5.89
C THR A 104 17.22 4.84 -6.20
N ASP A 105 17.30 5.52 -7.34
CA ASP A 105 16.25 6.43 -7.81
C ASP A 105 14.96 5.66 -8.10
N LEU A 106 15.04 4.51 -8.81
CA LEU A 106 13.90 3.65 -9.09
C LEU A 106 13.26 3.10 -7.81
N GLU A 107 14.04 2.65 -6.82
CA GLU A 107 13.49 2.19 -5.53
C GLU A 107 12.72 3.32 -4.82
N LYS A 108 13.30 4.52 -4.79
CA LYS A 108 12.68 5.70 -4.19
C LYS A 108 11.38 6.08 -4.90
N ASP A 109 11.41 6.12 -6.23
CA ASP A 109 10.26 6.47 -7.05
C ASP A 109 9.11 5.48 -6.86
N VAL A 110 9.39 4.18 -6.90
CA VAL A 110 8.36 3.14 -6.70
C VAL A 110 7.80 3.17 -5.27
N LYS A 111 8.61 3.44 -4.25
CA LYS A 111 8.13 3.62 -2.87
C LYS A 111 7.20 4.84 -2.76
N ASN A 112 7.60 5.98 -3.31
CA ASN A 112 6.79 7.19 -3.31
C ASN A 112 5.46 6.98 -4.06
N MET A 113 5.49 6.27 -5.18
CA MET A 113 4.27 5.93 -5.93
C MET A 113 3.33 5.02 -5.13
N ASN A 114 3.87 4.06 -4.38
CA ASN A 114 3.07 3.18 -3.53
C ASN A 114 2.41 3.94 -2.36
N GLU A 115 3.16 4.84 -1.72
CA GLU A 115 2.60 5.70 -0.66
C GLU A 115 1.53 6.65 -1.20
N SER A 116 1.76 7.24 -2.38
CA SER A 116 0.81 8.13 -3.04
C SER A 116 -0.46 7.40 -3.47
N ASP A 117 -0.35 6.19 -4.05
CA ASP A 117 -1.51 5.35 -4.40
C ASP A 117 -2.34 4.98 -3.17
N ALA A 118 -1.69 4.64 -2.05
CA ALA A 118 -2.38 4.35 -0.78
C ALA A 118 -3.11 5.59 -0.22
N GLN A 119 -2.50 6.78 -0.32
CA GLN A 119 -3.15 8.04 0.08
C GLN A 119 -4.34 8.39 -0.83
N LEU A 120 -4.18 8.27 -2.15
CA LEU A 120 -5.24 8.54 -3.12
C LEU A 120 -6.43 7.58 -2.94
N LYS A 121 -6.17 6.29 -2.70
CA LYS A 121 -7.22 5.30 -2.40
C LYS A 121 -7.97 5.65 -1.11
N ARG A 122 -7.27 6.03 -0.04
CA ARG A 122 -7.91 6.49 1.21
C ARG A 122 -8.78 7.72 0.98
N ASN A 123 -8.26 8.73 0.28
CA ASN A 123 -9.02 9.94 -0.04
C ASN A 123 -10.25 9.63 -0.92
N PHE A 124 -10.12 8.72 -1.88
CA PHE A 124 -11.22 8.29 -2.74
C PHE A 124 -12.33 7.58 -1.95
N LEU A 125 -11.95 6.69 -1.03
CA LEU A 125 -12.91 6.02 -0.13
C LEU A 125 -13.62 7.02 0.77
N ASP A 126 -12.89 7.98 1.35
CA ASP A 126 -13.45 9.03 2.18
C ASP A 126 -14.48 9.87 1.43
N LEU A 127 -14.18 10.24 0.19
CA LEU A 127 -15.12 10.99 -0.66
C LEU A 127 -16.34 10.16 -1.06
N LYS A 128 -16.15 8.86 -1.36
CA LYS A 128 -17.27 7.94 -1.66
C LYS A 128 -18.19 7.74 -0.46
N GLU A 129 -17.63 7.53 0.73
CA GLU A 129 -18.40 7.45 1.97
C GLU A 129 -19.21 8.73 2.18
N TRP A 130 -18.61 9.89 1.91
CA TRP A 130 -19.27 11.17 2.05
C TRP A 130 -20.38 11.41 1.01
N ASP A 131 -20.20 11.03 -0.27
CA ASP A 131 -21.27 11.07 -1.28
C ASP A 131 -22.45 10.18 -0.87
N ALA A 132 -22.17 8.96 -0.39
CA ALA A 132 -23.21 8.03 0.08
C ALA A 132 -23.96 8.58 1.30
N VAL A 133 -23.24 9.21 2.24
CA VAL A 133 -23.85 9.88 3.38
C VAL A 133 -24.81 10.98 2.92
N LEU A 134 -24.38 11.85 2.00
CA LEU A 134 -25.22 12.94 1.49
C LEU A 134 -26.47 12.42 0.76
N ASP A 135 -26.32 11.39 -0.07
CA ASP A 135 -27.43 10.79 -0.84
C ASP A 135 -28.48 10.14 0.07
N LYS A 136 -28.04 9.26 0.99
CA LYS A 136 -28.98 8.57 1.91
C LYS A 136 -29.57 9.53 2.95
N THR A 137 -28.85 10.58 3.32
CA THR A 137 -29.39 11.63 4.20
C THR A 137 -30.51 12.42 3.52
N ASP A 138 -30.39 12.72 2.22
CA ASP A 138 -31.48 13.33 1.46
C ASP A 138 -32.73 12.43 1.44
N GLU A 139 -32.56 11.13 1.25
CA GLU A 139 -33.65 10.13 1.33
C GLU A 139 -34.32 10.12 2.71
N PHE A 140 -33.52 10.17 3.79
CA PHE A 140 -34.07 10.26 5.14
C PHE A 140 -34.88 11.55 5.34
N PHE A 141 -34.39 12.73 4.94
CA PHE A 141 -35.16 13.96 5.17
C PHE A 141 -36.39 14.13 4.29
N GLN A 142 -36.43 13.57 3.07
CA GLN A 142 -37.58 13.67 2.17
C GLN A 142 -38.84 12.96 2.69
N GLY A 143 -38.71 12.03 3.65
CA GLY A 143 -39.83 11.29 4.23
C GLY A 143 -40.67 12.04 5.27
N GLY A 144 -40.48 13.35 5.49
CA GLY A 144 -41.16 14.09 6.56
C GLY A 144 -40.64 13.71 7.96
N ILE A 145 -39.38 13.29 8.04
CA ILE A 145 -38.80 12.65 9.22
C ILE A 145 -38.59 13.61 10.38
N ASP A 146 -38.45 14.92 10.14
CA ASP A 146 -38.44 15.88 11.25
C ASP A 146 -39.73 15.78 12.08
N ASP A 147 -40.87 15.52 11.43
CA ASP A 147 -42.17 15.37 12.09
C ASP A 147 -42.32 13.98 12.74
N GLN A 148 -41.94 12.89 12.08
CA GLN A 148 -42.02 11.53 12.66
C GLN A 148 -41.00 11.29 13.78
N ALA A 149 -39.76 11.78 13.63
CA ALA A 149 -38.75 11.69 14.68
C ALA A 149 -39.11 12.59 15.86
N THR A 150 -39.70 13.77 15.63
CA THR A 150 -40.24 14.57 16.75
C THR A 150 -41.44 13.91 17.40
N GLU A 151 -42.33 13.27 16.65
CA GLU A 151 -43.47 12.50 17.19
C GLU A 151 -43.02 11.28 18.01
N GLU A 152 -42.11 10.45 17.51
CA GLU A 152 -41.60 9.28 18.24
C GLU A 152 -40.80 9.69 19.50
N LEU A 153 -40.00 10.76 19.42
CA LEU A 153 -39.32 11.32 20.59
C LEU A 153 -40.29 11.99 21.58
N ASN A 154 -41.42 12.53 21.11
CA ASN A 154 -42.45 13.14 21.98
C ASN A 154 -43.35 12.08 22.65
N MET A 155 -43.70 10.99 21.95
CA MET A 155 -44.47 9.89 22.53
C MET A 155 -43.73 9.18 23.65
N GLN A 156 -42.40 9.23 23.65
CA GLN A 156 -41.55 8.68 24.72
C GLN A 156 -41.47 9.59 25.96
N ASP A 157 -41.74 10.89 25.81
CA ASP A 157 -41.81 11.84 26.92
C ASP A 157 -43.19 11.79 27.65
N GLU A 158 -44.24 11.17 27.08
CA GLU A 158 -45.57 11.13 27.72
C GLU A 158 -45.67 10.24 28.97
N GLU A 159 -44.67 9.41 29.30
CA GLU A 159 -44.58 8.75 30.62
C GLU A 159 -44.06 9.69 31.73
N GLY A 160 -43.66 10.92 31.41
CA GLY A 160 -43.24 11.93 32.37
C GLY A 160 -43.86 13.30 32.07
N LEU A 161 -44.80 13.74 32.91
CA LEU A 161 -45.35 15.10 32.86
C LEU A 161 -44.24 16.15 32.72
N VAL A 162 -44.12 16.80 31.55
CA VAL A 162 -43.95 18.24 31.33
C VAL A 162 -43.91 18.48 29.80
N ARG A 163 -44.86 19.26 29.29
CA ARG A 163 -44.76 19.87 27.96
C ARG A 163 -43.64 20.90 28.00
N THR A 164 -42.43 20.47 27.65
CA THR A 164 -41.29 21.38 27.48
C THR A 164 -41.28 21.87 26.03
N ASP A 165 -41.00 23.16 25.83
CA ASP A 165 -40.88 23.82 24.53
C ASP A 165 -40.09 22.98 23.51
N LYS A 166 -40.39 23.14 22.21
CA LYS A 166 -39.74 22.44 21.09
C LYS A 166 -38.21 22.62 21.12
N ILE A 167 -37.51 21.80 21.89
CA ILE A 167 -36.05 21.74 21.93
C ILE A 167 -35.59 21.26 20.55
N PRO A 168 -34.66 21.95 19.86
CA PRO A 168 -34.15 21.51 18.57
C PRO A 168 -33.58 20.09 18.69
N VAL A 169 -34.08 19.18 17.86
CA VAL A 169 -33.54 17.82 17.78
C VAL A 169 -32.19 17.89 17.06
N GLY A 170 -31.13 17.48 17.74
CA GLY A 170 -29.82 17.31 17.12
C GLY A 170 -29.78 15.97 16.39
N TYR A 171 -29.02 15.89 15.31
CA TYR A 171 -28.76 14.62 14.63
C TYR A 171 -27.26 14.41 14.40
N LEU A 172 -26.86 13.14 14.43
CA LEU A 172 -25.52 12.69 14.09
C LEU A 172 -25.62 11.73 12.92
N VAL A 173 -24.76 11.90 11.92
CA VAL A 173 -24.68 11.02 10.75
C VAL A 173 -23.35 10.31 10.75
N GLY A 174 -23.34 9.04 10.38
CA GLY A 174 -22.12 8.26 10.31
C GLY A 174 -22.20 7.07 9.37
N VAL A 175 -21.07 6.41 9.20
CA VAL A 175 -20.92 5.19 8.42
C VAL A 175 -20.37 4.08 9.31
N ILE A 176 -20.96 2.89 9.21
CA ILE A 176 -20.56 1.69 9.95
C ILE A 176 -20.52 0.48 9.01
N ARG A 177 -19.70 -0.52 9.33
CA ARG A 177 -19.75 -1.82 8.64
C ARG A 177 -21.10 -2.50 8.89
N THR A 178 -21.71 -3.02 7.83
CA THR A 178 -23.06 -3.62 7.90
C THR A 178 -23.13 -4.78 8.88
N GLU A 179 -22.07 -5.58 8.98
CA GLU A 179 -21.96 -6.71 9.93
C GLU A 179 -22.12 -6.29 11.40
N ARG A 180 -21.70 -5.06 11.73
CA ARG A 180 -21.74 -4.53 13.11
C ARG A 180 -23.00 -3.73 13.41
N LEU A 181 -23.82 -3.46 12.40
CA LEU A 181 -24.99 -2.58 12.50
C LEU A 181 -25.99 -3.08 13.56
N SER A 182 -26.32 -4.38 13.56
CA SER A 182 -27.29 -4.96 14.50
C SER A 182 -26.81 -4.97 15.96
N ALA A 183 -25.50 -5.03 16.19
CA ALA A 183 -24.91 -4.92 17.53
C ALA A 183 -24.85 -3.45 17.97
N PHE A 184 -24.49 -2.56 17.05
CA PHE A 184 -24.45 -1.12 17.28
C PHE A 184 -25.83 -0.57 17.68
N GLU A 185 -26.89 -0.92 16.94
CA GLU A 185 -28.26 -0.52 17.25
C GLU A 185 -28.71 -0.95 18.66
N ARG A 186 -28.46 -2.21 19.03
CA ARG A 186 -28.82 -2.72 20.36
C ARG A 186 -28.07 -2.03 21.49
N VAL A 187 -26.79 -1.71 21.30
CA VAL A 187 -25.99 -1.01 22.33
C VAL A 187 -26.42 0.45 22.43
N LEU A 188 -26.65 1.12 21.30
CA LEU A 188 -27.15 2.49 21.25
C LEU A 188 -28.50 2.61 21.97
N TRP A 189 -29.43 1.71 21.66
CA TRP A 189 -30.77 1.68 22.27
C TRP A 189 -30.73 1.48 23.79
N ARG A 190 -29.82 0.62 24.29
CA ARG A 190 -29.62 0.39 25.73
C ARG A 190 -28.93 1.56 26.43
N ALA A 191 -27.87 2.10 25.82
CA ALA A 191 -27.07 3.18 26.41
C ALA A 191 -27.85 4.50 26.47
N CYS A 192 -28.74 4.72 25.50
CA CYS A 192 -29.58 5.90 25.41
C CYS A 192 -30.95 5.73 26.10
N HIS A 193 -31.22 4.62 26.81
CA HIS A 193 -32.51 4.37 27.48
C HIS A 193 -33.74 4.66 26.59
N HIS A 194 -33.67 4.25 25.32
CA HIS A 194 -34.72 4.46 24.31
C HIS A 194 -34.91 5.90 23.81
N THR A 195 -34.19 6.89 24.33
CA THR A 195 -34.37 8.31 23.97
C THR A 195 -33.64 8.73 22.69
N ALA A 196 -33.11 7.78 21.91
CA ALA A 196 -32.39 8.05 20.68
C ALA A 196 -33.00 7.22 19.54
N TYR A 197 -33.34 7.91 18.45
CA TYR A 197 -33.95 7.28 17.28
C TYR A 197 -32.88 7.07 16.20
N LEU A 198 -32.72 5.81 15.77
CA LEU A 198 -31.75 5.41 14.76
C LEU A 198 -32.47 5.03 13.46
N ARG A 199 -31.99 5.56 12.34
CA ARG A 199 -32.31 5.07 10.99
C ARG A 199 -31.01 4.69 10.30
N SER A 200 -31.05 3.61 9.53
CA SER A 200 -29.90 3.15 8.75
C SER A 200 -30.33 2.71 7.36
N SER A 201 -29.47 2.93 6.38
CA SER A 201 -29.63 2.48 5.01
C SER A 201 -28.32 1.88 4.51
N HIS A 202 -28.42 0.79 3.74
CA HIS A 202 -27.27 0.12 3.19
C HIS A 202 -26.70 0.93 2.01
N ILE A 203 -25.37 0.91 1.86
CA ILE A 203 -24.71 1.45 0.67
C ILE A 203 -24.73 0.34 -0.37
N ASP A 204 -25.38 0.59 -1.51
CA ASP A 204 -25.57 -0.42 -2.56
C ASP A 204 -24.26 -0.80 -3.27
N GLU A 205 -23.26 0.09 -3.23
CA GLU A 205 -21.93 -0.15 -3.79
C GLU A 205 -20.98 -0.82 -2.79
N GLU A 206 -20.35 -1.94 -3.20
CA GLU A 206 -19.28 -2.59 -2.45
C GLU A 206 -18.03 -1.68 -2.43
N LEU A 207 -17.59 -1.27 -1.23
CA LEU A 207 -16.38 -0.47 -1.06
C LEU A 207 -15.17 -1.40 -0.85
N ILE A 208 -14.10 -1.15 -1.60
CA ILE A 208 -12.86 -1.92 -1.51
C ILE A 208 -11.91 -1.20 -0.57
N GLU A 209 -11.60 -1.79 0.58
CA GLU A 209 -10.62 -1.22 1.51
C GLU A 209 -9.18 -1.42 0.99
N GLU A 210 -8.20 -0.77 1.64
CA GLU A 210 -6.78 -0.79 1.27
C GLU A 210 -6.20 -2.21 1.13
N ASN A 211 -6.75 -3.17 1.87
CA ASN A 211 -6.35 -4.58 1.86
C ASN A 211 -6.89 -5.38 0.65
N GLY A 212 -7.77 -4.79 -0.16
CA GLY A 212 -8.49 -5.49 -1.23
C GLY A 212 -9.76 -6.20 -0.75
N ASP A 213 -10.09 -6.12 0.54
CA ASP A 213 -11.31 -6.68 1.11
C ASP A 213 -12.52 -5.85 0.65
N ARG A 214 -13.55 -6.56 0.18
CA ARG A 214 -14.85 -5.98 -0.12
C ARG A 214 -15.60 -5.82 1.18
N VAL A 215 -15.92 -4.59 1.54
CA VAL A 215 -16.60 -4.27 2.79
C VAL A 215 -17.91 -3.57 2.48
N ASN A 216 -18.99 -4.18 2.95
CA ASN A 216 -20.31 -3.56 2.93
C ASN A 216 -20.43 -2.61 4.13
N LYS A 217 -20.78 -1.36 3.81
CA LYS A 217 -20.98 -0.31 4.79
C LYS A 217 -22.41 0.19 4.72
N SER A 218 -22.87 0.79 5.79
CA SER A 218 -24.22 1.33 5.91
C SER A 218 -24.14 2.71 6.53
N VAL A 219 -24.92 3.63 5.98
CA VAL A 219 -25.10 4.97 6.52
C VAL A 219 -26.13 4.89 7.62
N PHE A 220 -25.90 5.60 8.71
CA PHE A 220 -26.87 5.75 9.78
C PHE A 220 -27.03 7.21 10.19
N ILE A 221 -28.22 7.55 10.63
CA ILE A 221 -28.55 8.83 11.26
C ILE A 221 -29.18 8.56 12.62
N VAL A 222 -28.67 9.25 13.65
CA VAL A 222 -29.18 9.17 15.03
C VAL A 222 -29.73 10.53 15.42
N PHE A 223 -31.00 10.58 15.77
CA PHE A 223 -31.65 11.77 16.33
C PHE A 223 -31.56 11.71 17.85
N HIS A 224 -31.18 12.82 18.46
CA HIS A 224 -31.02 12.94 19.91
C HIS A 224 -31.49 14.30 20.44
N ARG A 225 -31.89 14.31 21.70
CA ARG A 225 -32.19 15.54 22.46
C ARG A 225 -31.13 15.76 23.52
N GLY A 226 -30.53 16.95 23.54
CA GLY A 226 -29.52 17.37 24.53
C GLY A 226 -28.10 16.85 24.31
N ASP A 227 -27.13 17.58 24.88
CA ASP A 227 -25.68 17.34 24.71
C ASP A 227 -25.15 16.10 25.44
N ARG A 228 -25.80 15.73 26.55
CA ARG A 228 -25.42 14.51 27.30
C ARG A 228 -25.58 13.27 26.42
N MET A 229 -26.63 13.21 25.60
CA MET A 229 -26.90 12.08 24.72
C MET A 229 -25.88 12.03 23.57
N ARG A 230 -25.53 13.19 23.01
CA ARG A 230 -24.48 13.32 22.00
C ARG A 230 -23.17 12.68 22.46
N GLY A 231 -22.73 12.96 23.69
CA GLY A 231 -21.49 12.39 24.24
C GLY A 231 -21.54 10.87 24.44
N ILE A 232 -22.72 10.30 24.72
CA ILE A 232 -22.91 8.85 24.79
C ILE A 232 -22.83 8.24 23.38
N ILE A 233 -23.52 8.84 22.40
CA ILE A 233 -23.52 8.37 21.01
C ILE A 233 -22.10 8.40 20.43
N GLU A 234 -21.35 9.50 20.64
CA GLU A 234 -19.95 9.60 20.19
C GLU A 234 -19.07 8.47 20.77
N LYS A 235 -19.22 8.15 22.06
CA LYS A 235 -18.48 7.03 22.70
C LYS A 235 -18.87 5.66 22.14
N VAL A 236 -20.16 5.45 21.86
CA VAL A 236 -20.62 4.19 21.24
C VAL A 236 -20.07 4.08 19.81
N CYS A 237 -20.11 5.17 19.03
CA CYS A 237 -19.52 5.20 17.69
C CYS A 237 -18.02 4.88 17.71
N ASP A 238 -17.27 5.46 18.64
CA ASP A 238 -15.84 5.17 18.81
C ASP A 238 -15.59 3.68 19.15
N GLY A 239 -16.40 3.11 20.05
CA GLY A 239 -16.31 1.69 20.42
C GLY A 239 -16.57 0.72 19.27
N PHE A 240 -17.49 1.06 18.36
CA PHE A 240 -17.80 0.26 17.18
C PHE A 240 -16.92 0.55 15.96
N LYS A 241 -16.03 1.55 16.06
CA LYS A 241 -15.23 2.10 14.95
C LYS A 241 -16.12 2.65 13.82
N ALA A 242 -17.23 3.28 14.18
CA ALA A 242 -18.10 3.98 13.24
C ALA A 242 -17.53 5.38 12.96
N ARG A 243 -17.49 5.78 11.69
CA ARG A 243 -17.01 7.11 11.30
C ARG A 243 -18.15 8.10 11.37
N LEU A 244 -18.02 9.11 12.22
CA LEU A 244 -18.99 10.19 12.36
C LEU A 244 -18.64 11.37 11.45
N PHE A 245 -19.64 11.90 10.75
CA PHE A 245 -19.53 13.09 9.93
C PHE A 245 -20.24 14.26 10.60
N ARG A 246 -19.44 15.11 11.27
CA ARG A 246 -19.94 16.24 12.07
C ARG A 246 -20.43 17.43 11.22
N ASN A 247 -20.14 17.45 9.92
CA ASN A 247 -20.33 18.60 9.03
C ASN A 247 -21.45 18.36 8.00
N CYS A 248 -22.44 17.54 8.30
CA CYS A 248 -23.56 17.30 7.38
C CYS A 248 -24.47 18.55 7.31
N PRO A 249 -24.63 19.19 6.14
CA PRO A 249 -25.47 20.39 6.03
C PRO A 249 -26.93 20.08 6.37
N THR A 250 -27.59 20.99 7.08
CA THR A 250 -28.98 20.83 7.51
C THR A 250 -29.95 21.06 6.36
N THR A 251 -29.63 22.01 5.47
CA THR A 251 -30.51 22.43 4.37
C THR A 251 -30.36 21.52 3.15
N PHE A 252 -31.48 21.13 2.53
CA PHE A 252 -31.51 20.35 1.29
C PHE A 252 -30.65 20.97 0.17
N LYS A 253 -30.75 22.30 -0.04
CA LYS A 253 -29.99 23.02 -1.07
C LYS A 253 -28.48 22.97 -0.84
N GLU A 254 -28.03 23.07 0.41
CA GLU A 254 -26.62 23.00 0.77
C GLU A 254 -26.08 21.57 0.62
N ARG A 255 -26.87 20.55 1.00
CA ARG A 255 -26.54 19.14 0.76
C ARG A 255 -26.42 18.83 -0.73
N GLN A 256 -27.34 19.31 -1.55
CA GLN A 256 -27.30 19.11 -3.01
C GLN A 256 -26.06 19.78 -3.64
N SER A 257 -25.71 20.99 -3.20
CA SER A 257 -24.48 21.68 -3.64
C SER A 257 -23.24 20.90 -3.22
N ALA A 258 -23.15 20.52 -1.94
CA ALA A 258 -22.02 19.76 -1.40
C ALA A 258 -21.85 18.42 -2.12
N ARG A 259 -22.96 17.74 -2.44
CA ARG A 259 -22.95 16.49 -3.21
C ARG A 259 -22.40 16.68 -4.61
N SER A 260 -22.81 17.74 -5.31
CA SER A 260 -22.26 18.08 -6.62
C SER A 260 -20.75 18.32 -6.55
N ASP A 261 -20.28 19.07 -5.55
CA ASP A 261 -18.87 19.36 -5.35
C ASP A 261 -18.05 18.10 -5.03
N VAL A 262 -18.60 17.20 -4.20
CA VAL A 262 -17.97 15.93 -3.84
C VAL A 262 -17.88 15.01 -5.05
N ARG A 263 -18.93 14.92 -5.87
CA ARG A 263 -18.91 14.13 -7.11
C ARG A 263 -17.89 14.64 -8.12
N ALA A 264 -17.76 15.95 -8.27
CA ALA A 264 -16.71 16.54 -9.09
C ALA A 264 -15.31 16.13 -8.58
N ARG A 265 -15.08 16.23 -7.27
CA ARG A 265 -13.82 15.80 -6.65
C ARG A 265 -13.54 14.30 -6.80
N ILE A 266 -14.57 13.46 -6.69
CA ILE A 266 -14.44 12.01 -6.92
C ILE A 266 -13.94 11.74 -8.34
N HIS A 267 -14.52 12.43 -9.34
CA HIS A 267 -14.09 12.31 -10.73
C HIS A 267 -12.64 12.77 -10.94
N ASP A 268 -12.24 13.89 -10.33
CA ASP A 268 -10.87 14.40 -10.42
C ASP A 268 -9.87 13.43 -9.79
N VAL A 269 -10.15 12.94 -8.58
CA VAL A 269 -9.30 11.96 -7.89
C VAL A 269 -9.21 10.65 -8.67
N GLN A 270 -10.32 10.19 -9.26
CA GLN A 270 -10.34 9.00 -10.10
C GLN A 270 -9.46 9.16 -11.35
N THR A 271 -9.47 10.35 -11.96
CA THR A 271 -8.61 10.68 -13.10
C THR A 271 -7.14 10.64 -12.69
N VAL A 272 -6.80 11.21 -11.53
CA VAL A 272 -5.43 11.17 -10.98
C VAL A 272 -5.00 9.74 -10.69
N ILE A 273 -5.84 8.92 -10.06
CA ILE A 273 -5.55 7.50 -9.78
C ILE A 273 -5.22 6.75 -11.08
N ASN A 274 -6.00 6.96 -12.14
CA ASN A 274 -5.74 6.31 -13.43
C ASN A 274 -4.41 6.76 -14.03
N GLN A 275 -4.12 8.06 -14.02
CA GLN A 275 -2.84 8.60 -14.48
C GLN A 275 -1.65 8.07 -13.67
N THR A 276 -1.79 7.98 -12.33
CA THR A 276 -0.76 7.43 -11.45
C THR A 276 -0.52 5.95 -11.74
N LYS A 277 -1.58 5.16 -11.97
CA LYS A 277 -1.45 3.75 -12.37
C LYS A 277 -0.74 3.58 -13.70
N GLU A 278 -1.10 4.38 -14.71
CA GLU A 278 -0.43 4.35 -16.01
C GLU A 278 1.05 4.79 -15.92
N HIS A 279 1.34 5.80 -15.12
CA HIS A 279 2.72 6.24 -14.89
C HIS A 279 3.55 5.13 -14.20
N ARG A 280 3.01 4.54 -13.13
CA ARG A 280 3.64 3.42 -12.43
C ARG A 280 3.87 2.23 -13.37
N PHE A 281 2.88 1.87 -14.18
CA PHE A 281 3.01 0.80 -15.17
C PHE A 281 4.14 1.08 -16.16
N ARG A 282 4.24 2.32 -16.70
CA ARG A 282 5.33 2.70 -17.61
C ARG A 282 6.71 2.60 -16.98
N VAL A 283 6.86 3.06 -15.74
CA VAL A 283 8.14 2.99 -15.01
C VAL A 283 8.53 1.54 -14.73
N LEU A 284 7.59 0.73 -14.25
CA LEU A 284 7.83 -0.68 -13.98
C LEU A 284 8.08 -1.49 -15.25
N GLN A 285 7.42 -1.18 -16.37
CA GLN A 285 7.68 -1.81 -17.66
C GLN A 285 9.10 -1.49 -18.16
N ALA A 286 9.54 -0.24 -18.04
CA ALA A 286 10.89 0.15 -18.40
C ALA A 286 11.95 -0.55 -17.53
N ALA A 287 11.68 -0.69 -16.23
CA ALA A 287 12.53 -1.46 -15.32
C ALA A 287 12.51 -2.96 -15.64
N ALA A 288 11.35 -3.55 -15.93
CA ALA A 288 11.18 -4.96 -16.23
C ALA A 288 11.98 -5.41 -17.46
N ASN A 289 12.07 -4.56 -18.49
CA ASN A 289 12.85 -4.86 -19.70
C ASN A 289 14.36 -5.01 -19.43
N ASN A 290 14.89 -4.33 -18.42
CA ASN A 290 16.31 -4.36 -18.07
C ASN A 290 16.61 -5.23 -16.83
N LEU A 291 15.58 -5.65 -16.10
CA LEU A 291 15.70 -6.37 -14.82
C LEU A 291 16.54 -7.64 -14.95
N ASN A 292 16.31 -8.44 -16.00
CA ASN A 292 17.06 -9.68 -16.25
C ASN A 292 18.55 -9.41 -16.49
N GLN A 293 18.89 -8.31 -17.19
CA GLN A 293 20.27 -7.93 -17.43
C GLN A 293 20.94 -7.47 -16.15
N TRP A 294 20.28 -6.62 -15.36
CA TRP A 294 20.80 -6.14 -14.07
C TRP A 294 20.99 -7.27 -13.06
N LEU A 295 20.04 -8.22 -12.98
CA LEU A 295 20.15 -9.40 -12.11
C LEU A 295 21.34 -10.29 -12.48
N LYS A 296 21.53 -10.55 -13.78
CA LYS A 296 22.71 -11.30 -14.26
C LYS A 296 24.01 -10.60 -13.89
N GLN A 297 24.11 -9.31 -14.15
CA GLN A 297 25.30 -8.50 -13.86
C GLN A 297 25.60 -8.48 -12.36
N ALA A 298 24.61 -8.18 -11.53
CA ALA A 298 24.76 -8.14 -10.08
C ALA A 298 25.21 -9.50 -9.51
N ARG A 299 24.59 -10.61 -9.91
CA ARG A 299 24.98 -11.95 -9.45
C ARG A 299 26.38 -12.35 -9.89
N ARG A 300 26.76 -12.06 -11.15
CA ARG A 300 28.10 -12.39 -11.66
C ARG A 300 29.18 -11.58 -10.95
N LEU A 301 28.96 -10.28 -10.75
CA LEU A 301 29.88 -9.40 -10.02
C LEU A 301 30.02 -9.81 -8.55
N PHE A 302 28.91 -10.16 -7.90
CA PHE A 302 28.93 -10.72 -6.55
C PHE A 302 29.77 -11.99 -6.49
N ASN A 303 29.59 -12.92 -7.43
CA ASN A 303 30.38 -14.16 -7.47
C ASN A 303 31.88 -13.91 -7.68
N ILE A 304 32.26 -12.97 -8.57
CA ILE A 304 33.67 -12.59 -8.80
C ILE A 304 34.31 -12.08 -7.50
N ILE A 305 33.63 -11.16 -6.81
CA ILE A 305 34.13 -10.60 -5.55
C ILE A 305 34.13 -11.64 -4.44
N PHE A 306 33.15 -12.54 -4.42
CA PHE A 306 33.11 -13.63 -3.46
C PHE A 306 34.28 -14.60 -3.63
N GLN A 307 34.73 -14.84 -4.86
CA GLN A 307 35.95 -15.63 -5.11
C GLN A 307 37.22 -14.86 -4.71
N LEU A 308 37.28 -13.54 -4.95
CA LEU A 308 38.38 -12.66 -4.50
C LEU A 308 38.51 -12.56 -2.97
N LEU A 309 37.47 -12.89 -2.20
CA LEU A 309 37.57 -12.97 -0.74
C LEU A 309 38.25 -14.25 -0.24
N LYS A 310 38.25 -15.30 -1.05
CA LYS A 310 38.86 -16.58 -0.70
C LYS A 310 40.38 -16.54 -0.95
N THR A 311 40.84 -15.71 -1.88
CA THR A 311 42.27 -15.43 -2.08
C THR A 311 42.80 -14.50 -1.00
#